data_AF-A0A2V8MNZ1-F1
#
_entry.id   AF-A0A2V8MNZ1-F1
#
_cell.length_a   1.000
_cell.length_b   1.000
_cell.length_c   1.000
_cell.angle_alpha   90.00
_cell.angle_beta   90.00
_cell.angle_gamma   90.00
#
_symmetry.space_group_name_H-M   'P 1'
#
loop_
_entity.id
_entity.type
_entity.pdbx_description
1 polymer ?
#
loop_
_entity_poly.entity_id
_entity_poly.type
_entity_poly.pdbx_seq_one_letter_code
_entity_poly.pdbx_strand_id
1 'polypeptide(L)'
;MGQNTRRSEAASPDASLRATFQQQTKGAFNPLSDDTRIQNLKSRLTRSPADANTHVELAAAYENYRLYDEALEQYTEAFGVTRSERAILGIARCDQALNRTWQAIPLLEQFLKESPSATAWNALGLLYDASGNLGAGETALREAVAADPASDQWRNNLGYNLLLQNKTDAGEREFRKALEIGGEP
;
A
#
# COMPACT_ATOMS: atom_id res chain seq x y z
N MET A 1 -34.52 -60.18 -12.68
CA MET A 1 -35.00 -58.79 -12.54
C MET A 1 -34.59 -58.29 -11.18
N GLY A 2 -33.74 -57.27 -11.10
CA GLY A 2 -33.33 -56.64 -9.84
C GLY A 2 -32.69 -55.30 -10.18
N GLN A 3 -33.49 -54.24 -10.10
CA GLN A 3 -33.16 -52.94 -10.66
C GLN A 3 -32.03 -52.24 -9.89
N ASN A 4 -31.22 -51.61 -10.72
CA ASN A 4 -30.18 -50.64 -10.46
C ASN A 4 -30.78 -49.42 -9.72
N THR A 5 -30.25 -49.06 -8.54
CA THR A 5 -30.49 -47.75 -7.95
C THR A 5 -29.16 -47.14 -7.51
N ARG A 6 -28.52 -46.43 -8.45
CA ARG A 6 -27.46 -45.47 -8.11
C ARG A 6 -28.11 -44.36 -7.30
N ARG A 7 -27.85 -44.32 -5.99
CA ARG A 7 -28.08 -43.10 -5.21
C ARG A 7 -27.10 -42.04 -5.73
N SER A 8 -27.62 -41.00 -6.38
CA SER A 8 -26.84 -39.80 -6.66
C SER A 8 -26.58 -39.12 -5.32
N GLU A 9 -25.38 -39.26 -4.78
CA GLU A 9 -24.92 -38.43 -3.66
C GLU A 9 -24.89 -36.99 -4.15
N ALA A 10 -25.90 -36.21 -3.78
CA ALA A 10 -25.90 -34.78 -4.02
C ALA A 10 -24.70 -34.19 -3.27
N ALA A 11 -23.82 -33.50 -4.00
CA ALA A 11 -22.67 -32.83 -3.41
C ALA A 11 -23.14 -31.90 -2.29
N SER A 12 -22.35 -31.81 -1.20
CA SER A 12 -22.67 -30.89 -0.11
C SER A 12 -22.80 -29.46 -0.66
N PRO A 13 -23.64 -28.60 -0.07
CA PRO A 13 -23.85 -27.24 -0.56
C PRO A 13 -22.53 -26.48 -0.82
N ASP A 14 -21.52 -26.70 0.02
CA ASP A 14 -20.18 -26.11 -0.07
C ASP A 14 -19.35 -26.63 -1.28
N ALA A 15 -19.46 -27.92 -1.59
CA ALA A 15 -18.80 -28.52 -2.76
C ALA A 15 -19.48 -28.08 -4.08
N SER A 16 -20.81 -28.00 -4.09
CA SER A 16 -21.57 -27.45 -5.24
C SER A 16 -21.27 -25.97 -5.46
N LEU A 17 -21.15 -25.17 -4.40
CA LEU A 17 -20.75 -23.76 -4.47
C LEU A 17 -19.33 -23.61 -5.01
N ARG A 18 -18.36 -24.39 -4.52
CA ARG A 18 -16.98 -24.38 -5.04
C ARG A 18 -16.90 -24.80 -6.50
N ALA A 19 -17.63 -25.84 -6.90
CA ALA A 19 -17.66 -26.28 -8.30
C ALA A 19 -18.31 -25.23 -9.21
N THR A 20 -19.40 -24.61 -8.78
CA THR A 20 -20.07 -23.51 -9.51
C THR A 20 -19.12 -22.31 -9.63
N PHE A 21 -18.45 -21.94 -8.55
CA PHE A 21 -17.48 -20.84 -8.55
C PHE A 21 -16.29 -21.14 -9.47
N GLN A 22 -15.69 -22.33 -9.40
CA GLN A 22 -14.63 -22.77 -10.30
C GLN A 22 -15.06 -22.78 -11.77
N GLN A 23 -16.31 -23.15 -12.04
CA GLN A 23 -16.86 -23.15 -13.39
C GLN A 23 -17.14 -21.73 -13.90
N GLN A 24 -17.55 -20.82 -13.01
CA GLN A 24 -17.79 -19.41 -13.30
C GLN A 24 -16.50 -18.58 -13.45
N THR A 25 -15.43 -18.95 -12.75
CA THR A 25 -14.13 -18.27 -12.82
C THR A 25 -13.17 -18.92 -13.82
N LYS A 26 -13.58 -19.99 -14.49
CA LYS A 26 -12.77 -20.65 -15.51
C LYS A 26 -12.49 -19.68 -16.66
N GLY A 27 -11.21 -19.33 -16.85
CA GLY A 27 -10.77 -18.37 -17.86
C GLY A 27 -10.80 -16.91 -17.41
N ALA A 28 -11.16 -16.63 -16.15
CA ALA A 28 -10.96 -15.31 -15.56
C ALA A 28 -9.46 -15.05 -15.43
N PHE A 29 -9.03 -13.86 -15.84
CA PHE A 29 -7.64 -13.43 -15.76
C PHE A 29 -7.19 -13.42 -14.31
N ASN A 30 -6.15 -14.20 -14.01
CA ASN A 30 -5.45 -14.19 -12.73
C ASN A 30 -4.10 -13.49 -12.91
N PRO A 31 -3.89 -12.28 -12.36
CA PRO A 31 -2.63 -11.56 -12.52
C PRO A 31 -1.40 -12.35 -12.07
N LEU A 32 -1.54 -13.23 -11.06
CA LEU A 32 -0.41 -14.00 -10.52
C LEU A 32 0.12 -15.06 -11.48
N SER A 33 -0.71 -15.55 -12.42
CA SER A 33 -0.38 -16.58 -13.40
C SER A 33 -0.37 -16.09 -14.85
N ASP A 34 -1.25 -15.14 -15.18
CA ASP A 34 -1.58 -14.81 -16.58
C ASP A 34 -0.89 -13.52 -17.03
N ASP A 35 -0.47 -12.65 -16.10
CA ASP A 35 0.27 -11.43 -16.43
C ASP A 35 1.72 -11.77 -16.80
N THR A 36 2.06 -11.58 -18.07
CA THR A 36 3.39 -11.88 -18.62
C THR A 36 4.50 -11.01 -17.98
N ARG A 37 4.20 -9.77 -17.58
CA ARG A 37 5.15 -8.91 -16.87
C ARG A 37 5.46 -9.52 -15.50
N ILE A 38 4.46 -9.96 -14.75
CA ILE A 38 4.66 -10.65 -13.45
C ILE A 38 5.49 -11.92 -13.63
N GLN A 39 5.20 -12.76 -14.65
CA GLN A 39 6.00 -13.97 -14.90
C GLN A 39 7.46 -13.67 -15.24
N ASN A 40 7.70 -12.65 -16.07
CA ASN A 40 9.06 -12.24 -16.43
C ASN A 40 9.83 -11.71 -15.21
N LEU A 41 9.18 -10.96 -14.33
CA LEU A 41 9.78 -10.45 -13.09
C LEU A 41 10.10 -11.60 -12.12
N LYS A 42 9.19 -12.56 -11.92
CA LYS A 42 9.46 -13.78 -11.11
C LYS A 42 10.63 -14.59 -11.66
N SER A 43 10.72 -14.72 -12.99
CA SER A 43 11.83 -15.42 -13.66
C SER A 43 13.18 -14.69 -13.53
N ARG A 44 13.17 -13.36 -13.40
CA ARG A 44 14.38 -12.58 -13.05
C ARG A 44 14.79 -12.86 -11.60
N LEU A 45 13.85 -12.84 -10.66
CA LEU A 45 14.14 -13.14 -9.25
C LEU A 45 14.60 -14.58 -9.02
N THR A 46 14.15 -15.52 -9.84
CA THR A 46 14.68 -16.91 -9.80
C THR A 46 16.18 -16.96 -10.11
N ARG A 47 16.67 -16.07 -10.99
CA ARG A 47 18.09 -15.99 -11.38
C ARG A 47 18.90 -15.07 -10.48
N SER A 48 18.26 -14.02 -9.97
CA SER A 48 18.86 -13.01 -9.11
C SER A 48 17.93 -12.70 -7.93
N PRO A 49 17.91 -13.55 -6.88
CA PRO A 49 16.96 -13.41 -5.77
C PRO A 49 17.16 -12.15 -4.91
N ALA A 50 18.33 -11.51 -4.98
CA ALA A 50 18.62 -10.29 -4.22
C ALA A 50 18.56 -9.02 -5.09
N ASP A 51 17.84 -9.04 -6.22
CA ASP A 51 17.66 -7.85 -7.07
C ASP A 51 16.53 -6.96 -6.52
N ALA A 52 16.91 -5.99 -5.68
CA ALA A 52 15.98 -5.04 -5.06
C ALA A 52 15.12 -4.28 -6.08
N ASN A 53 15.66 -3.94 -7.25
CA ASN A 53 14.90 -3.22 -8.27
C ASN A 53 13.83 -4.10 -8.90
N THR A 54 14.16 -5.37 -9.18
CA THR A 54 13.15 -6.33 -9.67
C THR A 54 12.06 -6.58 -8.63
N HIS A 55 12.42 -6.69 -7.34
CA HIS A 55 11.44 -6.81 -6.26
C HIS A 55 10.47 -5.62 -6.23
N VAL A 56 10.98 -4.38 -6.31
CA VAL A 56 10.10 -3.19 -6.37
C VAL A 56 9.23 -3.18 -7.63
N GLU A 57 9.78 -3.54 -8.79
CA GLU A 57 9.00 -3.61 -10.04
C GLU A 57 7.86 -4.63 -9.99
N LEU A 58 8.09 -5.75 -9.30
CA LEU A 58 7.11 -6.80 -9.05
C LEU A 58 6.07 -6.34 -8.03
N ALA A 59 6.52 -5.72 -6.93
CA ALA A 59 5.66 -5.15 -5.90
C ALA A 59 4.69 -4.10 -6.48
N ALA A 60 5.21 -3.18 -7.30
CA ALA A 60 4.39 -2.19 -7.99
C ALA A 60 3.38 -2.80 -8.96
N ALA A 61 3.74 -3.92 -9.62
CA ALA A 61 2.79 -4.65 -10.46
C ALA A 61 1.66 -5.27 -9.63
N TYR A 62 1.99 -5.88 -8.48
CA TYR A 62 0.98 -6.40 -7.54
C TYR A 62 0.11 -5.28 -6.95
N GLU A 63 0.69 -4.13 -6.59
CA GLU A 63 -0.04 -2.96 -6.07
C GLU A 63 -1.07 -2.45 -7.10
N ASN A 64 -0.72 -2.41 -8.39
CA ASN A 64 -1.65 -2.03 -9.47
C ASN A 64 -2.86 -2.96 -9.57
N TYR A 65 -2.68 -4.25 -9.25
CA TYR A 65 -3.76 -5.23 -9.16
C TYR A 65 -4.43 -5.27 -7.78
N ARG A 66 -4.03 -4.40 -6.85
CA ARG A 66 -4.50 -4.37 -5.45
C ARG A 66 -4.20 -5.65 -4.67
N LEU A 67 -3.19 -6.39 -5.12
CA LEU A 67 -2.64 -7.57 -4.46
C LEU A 67 -1.66 -7.10 -3.39
N TYR A 68 -2.20 -6.48 -2.34
CA TYR A 68 -1.40 -5.74 -1.35
C TYR A 68 -0.55 -6.62 -0.46
N ASP A 69 -0.98 -7.86 -0.16
CA ASP A 69 -0.17 -8.81 0.60
C ASP A 69 1.07 -9.25 -0.21
N GLU A 70 0.89 -9.58 -1.50
CA GLU A 70 2.00 -9.92 -2.39
C GLU A 70 2.90 -8.70 -2.67
N ALA A 71 2.33 -7.51 -2.81
CA ALA A 71 3.11 -6.27 -2.96
C ALA A 71 3.97 -6.00 -1.72
N LEU A 72 3.39 -6.16 -0.52
CA LEU A 72 4.08 -5.95 0.76
C LEU A 72 5.27 -6.89 0.92
N GLU A 73 5.11 -8.17 0.58
CA GLU A 73 6.22 -9.14 0.62
C GLU A 73 7.38 -8.67 -0.25
N GLN A 74 7.11 -8.31 -1.51
CA GLN A 74 8.16 -7.91 -2.45
C GLN A 74 8.79 -6.55 -2.09
N TYR A 75 8.02 -5.59 -1.59
CA TYR A 75 8.58 -4.34 -1.08
C TYR A 75 9.47 -4.57 0.16
N THR A 76 9.12 -5.52 1.02
CA THR A 76 9.91 -5.88 2.21
C THR A 76 11.23 -6.53 1.82
N GLU A 77 11.22 -7.46 0.87
CA GLU A 77 12.45 -8.05 0.31
C GLU A 77 13.36 -6.97 -0.30
N ALA A 78 12.79 -6.07 -1.11
CA ALA A 78 13.54 -4.95 -1.67
C ALA A 78 14.17 -4.07 -0.59
N PHE A 79 13.42 -3.73 0.46
CA PHE A 79 13.89 -2.89 1.56
C PHE A 79 15.00 -3.56 2.38
N GLY A 80 14.92 -4.89 2.56
CA GLY A 80 15.94 -5.69 3.23
C GLY A 80 17.27 -5.71 2.49
N VAL A 81 17.25 -5.72 1.15
CA VAL A 81 18.45 -5.64 0.31
C VAL A 81 18.97 -4.20 0.21
N THR A 82 18.08 -3.26 -0.07
CA THR A 82 18.40 -1.83 -0.19
C THR A 82 17.36 -1.03 0.55
N ARG A 83 17.78 -0.33 1.61
CA ARG A 83 16.93 0.59 2.39
C ARG A 83 16.55 1.83 1.58
N SER A 84 15.80 1.64 0.50
CA SER A 84 15.43 2.68 -0.45
C SER A 84 14.09 3.30 -0.07
N GLU A 85 13.97 4.61 -0.33
CA GLU A 85 12.73 5.35 -0.14
C GLU A 85 11.55 4.70 -0.91
N ARG A 86 11.80 4.31 -2.16
CA ARG A 86 10.78 3.70 -3.02
C ARG A 86 10.18 2.43 -2.41
N ALA A 87 11.01 1.61 -1.75
CA ALA A 87 10.54 0.39 -1.11
C ALA A 87 9.74 0.69 0.15
N ILE A 88 10.25 1.54 1.05
CA ILE A 88 9.56 1.85 2.32
C ILE A 88 8.23 2.59 2.11
N LEU A 89 8.16 3.48 1.10
CA LEU A 89 6.89 4.10 0.72
C LEU A 89 5.89 3.08 0.15
N GLY A 90 6.38 2.04 -0.53
CA GLY A 90 5.56 0.91 -1.00
C GLY A 90 4.98 0.09 0.16
N ILE A 91 5.81 -0.24 1.16
CA ILE A 91 5.38 -0.90 2.40
C ILE A 91 4.29 -0.07 3.08
N ALA A 92 4.52 1.23 3.27
CA ALA A 92 3.56 2.13 3.91
C ALA A 92 2.20 2.18 3.19
N ARG A 93 2.19 2.25 1.85
CA ARG A 93 0.94 2.21 1.06
C ARG A 93 0.22 0.87 1.20
N CYS A 94 0.94 -0.25 1.17
CA CYS A 94 0.35 -1.58 1.34
C CYS A 94 -0.25 -1.75 2.74
N ASP A 95 0.45 -1.33 3.79
CA ASP A 95 -0.06 -1.36 5.16
C ASP A 95 -1.33 -0.53 5.33
N GLN A 96 -1.36 0.67 4.76
CA GLN A 96 -2.57 1.51 4.76
C GLN A 96 -3.73 0.81 4.04
N ALA A 97 -3.48 0.23 2.86
CA ALA A 97 -4.50 -0.47 2.08
C ALA A 97 -5.04 -1.74 2.77
N LEU A 98 -4.18 -2.43 3.52
CA LEU A 98 -4.52 -3.62 4.32
C LEU A 98 -5.13 -3.28 5.68
N ASN A 99 -5.24 -2.00 6.03
CA ASN A 99 -5.65 -1.52 7.36
C ASN A 99 -4.75 -2.09 8.49
N ARG A 100 -3.46 -2.32 8.17
CA ARG A 100 -2.40 -2.78 9.08
C ARG A 100 -1.44 -1.63 9.41
N THR A 101 -2.00 -0.48 9.75
CA THR A 101 -1.37 0.86 9.76
C THR A 101 -0.20 1.06 10.74
N TRP A 102 0.20 0.02 11.47
CA TRP A 102 1.23 0.07 12.50
C TRP A 102 2.58 -0.54 12.11
N GLN A 103 2.65 -1.42 11.10
CA GLN A 103 3.87 -2.21 10.85
C GLN A 103 4.97 -1.38 10.16
N ALA A 104 4.62 -0.50 9.23
CA ALA A 104 5.56 0.37 8.51
C ALA A 104 6.06 1.55 9.35
N ILE A 105 5.36 1.95 10.42
CA ILE A 105 5.75 3.10 11.28
C ILE A 105 7.20 2.98 11.78
N PRO A 106 7.61 1.91 12.50
CA PRO A 106 8.98 1.80 13.00
C PRO A 106 10.03 1.77 11.88
N LEU A 107 9.68 1.20 10.72
CA LEU A 107 10.57 1.14 9.56
C LEU A 107 10.77 2.52 8.94
N LEU A 108 9.70 3.31 8.81
CA LEU A 108 9.76 4.70 8.34
C LEU A 108 10.53 5.58 9.32
N GLU A 109 10.28 5.47 10.62
CA GLU A 109 11.02 6.23 11.64
C GLU A 109 12.52 5.94 11.59
N GLN A 110 12.91 4.68 11.39
CA GLN A 110 14.31 4.31 11.22
C GLN A 110 14.87 4.88 9.91
N PHE A 111 14.16 4.70 8.80
CA PHE A 111 14.57 5.21 7.50
C PHE A 111 14.80 6.73 7.54
N LEU A 112 13.90 7.48 8.16
CA LEU A 112 13.96 8.94 8.25
C LEU A 112 15.09 9.47 9.14
N LYS A 113 15.60 8.68 10.09
CA LYS A 113 16.83 9.01 10.84
C LYS A 113 18.07 8.97 9.95
N GLU A 114 18.07 8.10 8.94
CA GLU A 114 19.19 7.88 8.03
C GLU A 114 19.06 8.74 6.75
N SER A 115 17.83 8.97 6.30
CA SER A 115 17.50 9.65 5.05
C SER A 115 16.20 10.44 5.18
N PRO A 116 16.26 11.67 5.73
CA PRO A 116 15.09 12.56 5.81
C PRO A 116 14.52 12.85 4.42
N SER A 117 13.20 12.74 4.27
CA SER A 117 12.49 13.07 3.03
C SER A 117 11.09 13.58 3.32
N ALA A 118 10.66 14.62 2.60
CA ALA A 118 9.31 15.17 2.70
C ALA A 118 8.24 14.09 2.45
N THR A 119 8.44 13.27 1.41
CA THR A 119 7.49 12.21 1.02
C THR A 119 7.40 11.13 2.10
N ALA A 120 8.53 10.71 2.67
CA ALA A 120 8.56 9.72 3.73
C ALA A 120 7.99 10.26 5.06
N TRP A 121 8.26 11.53 5.40
CA TRP A 121 7.61 12.20 6.54
C TRP A 121 6.10 12.26 6.37
N ASN A 122 5.63 12.57 5.17
CA ASN A 122 4.20 12.58 4.89
C ASN A 122 3.59 11.18 5.04
N ALA A 123 4.22 10.15 4.48
CA ALA A 123 3.75 8.78 4.62
C ALA A 123 3.67 8.34 6.09
N LEU A 124 4.66 8.69 6.90
CA LEU A 124 4.65 8.44 8.35
C LEU A 124 3.48 9.15 9.03
N GLY A 125 3.24 10.41 8.67
CA GLY A 125 2.12 11.19 9.19
C GLY A 125 0.75 10.57 8.88
N LEU A 126 0.53 10.15 7.64
CA LEU A 126 -0.71 9.49 7.23
C LEU A 126 -0.94 8.14 7.94
N LEU A 127 0.11 7.36 8.19
CA LEU A 127 0.00 6.14 8.98
C LEU A 127 -0.33 6.43 10.44
N TYR A 128 0.26 7.49 11.01
CA TYR A 128 -0.11 7.94 12.35
C TYR A 128 -1.57 8.38 12.44
N ASP A 129 -2.09 9.04 11.41
CA ASP A 129 -3.50 9.43 11.33
C ASP A 129 -4.42 8.22 11.24
N ALA A 130 -4.11 7.29 10.34
CA ALA A 130 -4.89 6.07 10.15
C ALA A 130 -4.84 5.14 11.38
N SER A 131 -3.83 5.30 12.23
CA SER A 131 -3.66 4.57 13.48
C SER A 131 -4.27 5.31 14.70
N GLY A 132 -4.81 6.51 14.49
CA GLY A 132 -5.48 7.33 15.50
C GLY A 132 -4.54 8.16 16.37
N ASN A 133 -3.23 8.12 16.13
CA ASN A 133 -2.26 8.96 16.83
C ASN A 133 -2.07 10.30 16.09
N LEU A 134 -3.13 11.10 16.08
CA LEU A 134 -3.18 12.37 15.33
C LEU A 134 -2.08 13.37 15.73
N GLY A 135 -1.60 13.33 16.98
CA GLY A 135 -0.52 14.21 17.44
C GLY A 135 0.84 13.84 16.86
N ALA A 136 1.15 12.55 16.77
CA ALA A 136 2.34 12.08 16.04
C ALA A 136 2.20 12.34 14.53
N GLY A 137 0.98 12.17 14.00
CA GLY A 137 0.64 12.52 12.62
C GLY A 137 0.94 13.98 12.30
N GLU A 138 0.49 14.90 13.16
CA GLU A 138 0.79 16.34 13.01
C GLU A 138 2.29 16.61 13.00
N THR A 139 3.04 15.98 13.91
CA THR A 139 4.49 16.18 14.00
C THR A 139 5.18 15.77 12.70
N ALA A 140 4.88 14.58 12.19
CA ALA A 140 5.45 14.08 10.94
C ALA A 140 5.02 14.91 9.71
N LEU A 141 3.76 15.33 9.64
CA LEU A 141 3.26 16.19 8.54
C LEU A 141 3.88 17.58 8.56
N ARG A 142 4.20 18.13 9.74
CA ARG A 142 4.97 19.38 9.85
C ARG A 142 6.39 19.23 9.32
N GLU A 143 7.05 18.10 9.58
CA GLU A 143 8.36 17.80 8.99
C GLU A 143 8.28 17.69 7.46
N ALA A 144 7.21 17.09 6.92
CA ALA A 144 6.98 17.03 5.46
C ALA A 144 6.86 18.45 4.84
N VAL A 145 6.05 19.31 5.45
CA VAL A 145 5.89 20.72 5.02
C VAL A 145 7.18 21.52 5.20
N ALA A 146 7.98 21.25 6.24
CA ALA A 146 9.25 21.93 6.44
C ALA A 146 10.31 21.51 5.41
N ALA A 147 10.33 20.22 5.04
CA ALA A 147 11.25 19.66 4.06
C ALA A 147 10.93 20.10 2.62
N ASP A 148 9.65 20.29 2.29
CA ASP A 148 9.21 20.87 1.01
C ASP A 148 8.06 21.88 1.22
N PRO A 149 8.39 23.15 1.50
CA PRO A 149 7.40 24.19 1.77
C PRO A 149 6.54 24.59 0.57
N ALA A 150 6.94 24.21 -0.64
CA ALA A 150 6.30 24.55 -1.90
C ALA A 150 5.32 23.47 -2.38
N SER A 151 5.15 22.39 -1.61
CA SER A 151 4.12 21.39 -1.89
C SER A 151 2.78 21.79 -1.27
N ASP A 152 1.79 22.01 -2.13
CA ASP A 152 0.38 22.15 -1.73
C ASP A 152 -0.14 20.84 -1.11
N GLN A 153 0.29 19.69 -1.62
CA GLN A 153 -0.10 18.36 -1.12
C GLN A 153 0.28 18.15 0.35
N TRP A 154 1.51 18.49 0.77
CA TRP A 154 1.93 18.33 2.17
C TRP A 154 1.14 19.24 3.11
N ARG A 155 0.83 20.46 2.66
CA ARG A 155 -0.02 21.39 3.42
C ARG A 155 -1.46 20.90 3.52
N ASN A 156 -2.00 20.33 2.45
CA ASN A 156 -3.34 19.74 2.46
C ASN A 156 -3.41 18.59 3.49
N ASN A 157 -2.45 17.68 3.49
CA ASN A 157 -2.42 16.58 4.46
C ASN A 157 -2.28 17.08 5.90
N LEU A 158 -1.42 18.07 6.17
CA LEU A 158 -1.34 18.72 7.48
C LEU A 158 -2.67 19.38 7.88
N GLY A 159 -3.32 20.07 6.94
CA GLY A 159 -4.62 20.68 7.15
C GLY A 159 -5.68 19.65 7.53
N TYR A 160 -5.72 18.52 6.83
CA TYR A 160 -6.65 17.42 7.10
C TYR A 160 -6.43 16.79 8.48
N ASN A 161 -5.17 16.50 8.83
CA ASN A 161 -4.81 16.05 10.18
C ASN A 161 -5.30 17.02 11.27
N LEU A 162 -5.10 18.33 11.07
CA LEU A 162 -5.53 19.35 12.02
C LEU A 162 -7.07 19.39 12.15
N LEU A 163 -7.81 19.16 11.07
CA LEU A 163 -9.27 19.01 11.15
C LEU A 163 -9.69 17.77 11.94
N LEU A 164 -9.04 16.62 11.76
CA LEU A 164 -9.31 15.41 12.54
C LEU A 164 -9.11 15.64 14.04
N GLN A 165 -8.22 16.57 14.40
CA GLN A 165 -7.98 17.00 15.79
C GLN A 165 -8.94 18.09 16.29
N ASN A 166 -9.93 18.52 15.50
CA ASN A 166 -10.79 19.69 15.77
C ASN A 166 -10.03 21.03 15.88
N LYS A 167 -8.81 21.12 15.33
CA LYS A 167 -8.02 22.36 15.25
C LYS A 167 -8.41 23.14 13.99
N THR A 168 -9.70 23.45 13.84
CA THR A 168 -10.31 23.98 12.61
C THR A 168 -9.58 25.20 12.05
N ASP A 169 -9.33 26.21 12.88
CA ASP A 169 -8.64 27.44 12.44
C ASP A 169 -7.23 27.19 11.91
N ALA A 170 -6.52 26.21 12.49
CA ALA A 170 -5.17 25.85 12.03
C ALA A 170 -5.23 25.07 10.71
N GLY A 171 -6.19 24.15 10.58
CA GLY A 171 -6.42 23.42 9.33
C GLY A 171 -6.78 24.35 8.18
N GLU A 172 -7.70 25.29 8.39
CA GLU A 172 -8.09 26.30 7.41
C GLU A 172 -6.89 27.12 6.91
N ARG A 173 -5.98 27.53 7.80
CA ARG A 173 -4.77 28.26 7.42
C ARG A 173 -3.86 27.44 6.51
N GLU A 174 -3.69 26.15 6.77
CA GLU A 174 -2.85 25.30 5.91
C GLU A 174 -3.52 25.02 4.55
N PHE A 175 -4.85 24.85 4.50
CA PHE A 175 -5.55 24.75 3.22
C PHE A 175 -5.48 26.03 2.39
N ARG A 176 -5.59 27.21 3.02
CA ARG A 176 -5.41 28.49 2.31
C ARG A 176 -4.03 28.61 1.69
N LYS A 177 -2.98 28.28 2.44
CA LYS A 177 -1.61 28.25 1.91
C LYS A 177 -1.45 27.22 0.78
N ALA A 178 -2.09 26.06 0.88
CA ALA A 178 -2.08 25.07 -0.20
C ALA A 178 -2.71 25.63 -1.49
N LEU A 179 -3.82 26.36 -1.37
CA LEU A 179 -4.47 27.02 -2.51
C LEU A 179 -3.64 28.16 -3.10
N GLU A 180 -2.92 28.92 -2.26
CA GLU A 180 -1.98 29.95 -2.72
C GLU A 180 -0.81 29.39 -3.52
N ILE A 181 -0.44 28.12 -3.29
CA ILE A 181 0.63 27.43 -4.02
C ILE A 181 0.09 26.79 -5.30
N GLY A 182 -1.02 26.04 -5.20
CA GLY A 182 -1.58 25.28 -6.32
C GLY A 182 -2.42 26.12 -7.31
N GLY A 183 -2.88 27.29 -6.88
CA GLY A 183 -3.44 28.30 -7.75
C GLY A 183 -2.33 29.24 -8.21
N GLU A 184 -1.90 29.12 -9.48
CA GLU A 184 -1.24 30.27 -10.12
C GLU A 184 -2.19 31.49 -10.06
N PRO A 185 -1.66 32.72 -9.88
CA PRO A 185 -2.45 33.93 -9.67
C PRO A 185 -3.50 34.23 -10.75
#